data_AF-A0A7E6ER21-F1
#
_entry.id   AF-A0A7E6ER21-F1
#
_cell.length_a   1.000
_cell.length_b   1.000
_cell.length_c   1.000
_cell.angle_alpha   90.00
_cell.angle_beta   90.00
_cell.angle_gamma   90.00
#
_symmetry.space_group_name_H-M   'P 1'
#
loop_
_entity.id
_entity.type
_entity.pdbx_description
1 polymer ?
#
loop_
_entity_poly.entity_id
_entity_poly.type
_entity_poly.pdbx_seq_one_letter_code
_entity_poly.pdbx_strand_id
1 'polypeptide(L)'
;MALIGVWKKLCPQFMNDFKGFDNVAINKTLVTMSKELGMDLEEEDFTDLFENDKKPLMNEDLIELHEQQNKEEEVEPEPHHFTIKKMQQAFACIKNGLSMFENMDPNAQYFSKIMGTCHKALAPYIVILEKKKKTVQGTLNWSFKCIKQQEQPESAVDVDDSQPSTSAM
;
A
#
# COMPACT_ATOMS: atom_id res chain seq x y z
N MET A 1 11.32 -30.18 16.60
CA MET A 1 11.93 -30.36 17.95
C MET A 1 12.80 -29.17 18.42
N ALA A 2 13.49 -28.44 17.53
CA ALA A 2 14.42 -27.35 17.92
C ALA A 2 13.74 -26.15 18.64
N LEU A 3 12.56 -25.74 18.21
CA LEU A 3 11.79 -24.64 18.82
C LEU A 3 11.45 -24.91 20.29
N ILE A 4 11.02 -26.13 20.65
CA ILE A 4 10.71 -26.51 22.04
C ILE A 4 11.93 -26.32 22.95
N GLY A 5 13.13 -26.63 22.45
CA GLY A 5 14.39 -26.45 23.18
C GLY A 5 14.75 -24.98 23.41
N VAL A 6 14.50 -24.11 22.43
CA VAL A 6 14.73 -22.66 22.54
C VAL A 6 13.71 -22.03 23.50
N TRP A 7 12.43 -22.37 23.37
CA TRP A 7 11.37 -21.89 24.25
C TRP A 7 11.54 -22.36 25.70
N LYS A 8 12.04 -23.58 25.93
CA LYS A 8 12.41 -24.06 27.28
C LYS A 8 13.52 -23.23 27.93
N LYS A 9 14.46 -22.69 27.14
CA LYS A 9 15.54 -21.82 27.65
C LYS A 9 15.07 -20.40 27.91
N LEU A 10 14.20 -19.86 27.06
CA LEU A 10 13.71 -18.48 27.17
C LEU A 10 12.59 -18.32 28.21
N CYS A 11 11.72 -19.32 28.34
CA CYS A 11 10.52 -19.26 29.19
C CYS A 11 10.27 -20.60 29.91
N PRO A 12 11.13 -21.00 30.87
CA PRO A 12 11.05 -22.31 31.52
C PRO A 12 9.74 -22.51 32.30
N GLN A 13 9.17 -21.46 32.92
CA GLN A 13 7.96 -21.59 33.72
C GLN A 13 6.72 -22.08 32.95
N PHE A 14 6.69 -21.92 31.62
CA PHE A 14 5.57 -22.34 30.78
C PHE A 14 5.79 -23.68 30.07
N MET A 15 7.03 -24.19 30.05
CA MET A 15 7.43 -25.33 29.20
C MET A 15 7.94 -26.53 30.00
N ASN A 16 8.03 -26.45 31.33
CA ASN A 16 8.56 -27.52 32.17
C ASN A 16 7.68 -28.78 32.18
N ASP A 17 6.36 -28.62 32.16
CA ASP A 17 5.41 -29.76 32.25
C ASP A 17 4.88 -30.23 30.89
N PHE A 18 5.31 -29.59 29.79
CA PHE A 18 4.85 -29.94 28.46
C PHE A 18 5.49 -31.26 28.01
N LYS A 19 4.67 -32.32 27.97
CA LYS A 19 5.08 -33.68 27.58
C LYS A 19 4.99 -33.94 26.06
N GLY A 20 4.76 -32.90 25.28
CA GLY A 20 4.46 -33.03 23.86
C GLY A 20 2.98 -33.27 23.61
N PHE A 21 2.64 -33.44 22.34
CA PHE A 21 1.30 -33.85 21.94
C PHE A 21 1.28 -35.35 21.65
N ASP A 22 0.13 -35.98 21.89
CA ASP A 22 -0.10 -37.37 21.47
C ASP A 22 -0.46 -37.39 19.98
N ASN A 23 0.48 -37.86 19.16
CA ASN A 23 0.32 -37.93 17.71
C ASN A 23 -0.88 -38.80 17.30
N VAL A 24 -1.23 -39.81 18.08
CA VAL A 24 -2.40 -40.68 17.78
C VAL A 24 -3.70 -39.90 17.96
N ALA A 25 -3.80 -39.07 18.99
CA ALA A 25 -4.96 -38.22 19.23
C ALA A 25 -5.06 -37.09 18.17
N ILE A 26 -3.92 -36.53 17.75
CA ILE A 26 -3.87 -35.52 16.68
C ILE A 26 -4.33 -36.12 15.35
N ASN A 27 -3.76 -37.26 14.94
CA ASN A 27 -4.11 -37.89 13.65
C ASN A 27 -5.61 -38.17 13.55
N LYS A 28 -6.22 -38.69 14.62
CA LYS A 28 -7.67 -38.92 14.68
C LYS A 28 -8.49 -37.64 14.51
N THR A 29 -8.03 -36.55 15.13
CA THR A 29 -8.69 -35.25 15.02
C THR A 29 -8.58 -34.72 13.58
N LEU A 30 -7.42 -34.85 12.95
CA LEU A 30 -7.18 -34.41 11.57
C LEU A 30 -7.97 -35.24 10.55
N VAL A 31 -8.05 -36.57 10.71
CA VAL A 31 -8.90 -37.43 9.88
C VAL A 31 -10.36 -37.02 9.99
N THR A 32 -10.82 -36.66 11.18
CA THR A 32 -12.20 -36.20 11.40
C THR A 32 -12.45 -34.87 10.68
N MET A 33 -11.55 -33.90 10.82
CA MET A 33 -11.63 -32.60 10.13
C MET A 33 -11.54 -32.75 8.60
N SER A 34 -10.68 -33.65 8.12
CA SER A 34 -10.55 -33.98 6.70
C SER A 34 -11.88 -34.46 6.14
N LYS A 35 -12.55 -35.37 6.85
CA LYS A 35 -13.87 -35.87 6.47
C LYS A 35 -14.93 -34.78 6.46
N GLU A 36 -14.91 -33.87 7.45
CA GLU A 36 -15.80 -32.71 7.49
C GLU A 36 -15.57 -31.74 6.31
N LEU A 37 -14.33 -31.65 5.83
CA LEU A 37 -13.92 -30.86 4.67
C LEU A 37 -14.13 -31.59 3.33
N GLY A 38 -14.63 -32.83 3.34
CA GLY A 38 -14.85 -33.64 2.15
C GLY A 38 -13.57 -34.21 1.53
N MET A 39 -12.50 -34.29 2.31
CA MET A 39 -11.21 -34.85 1.92
C MET A 39 -11.07 -36.28 2.49
N ASP A 40 -10.68 -37.23 1.64
CA ASP A 40 -10.50 -38.64 2.01
C ASP A 40 -9.04 -38.89 2.38
N LEU A 41 -8.69 -38.56 3.63
CA LEU A 41 -7.35 -38.75 4.20
C LEU A 41 -7.42 -39.69 5.39
N GLU A 42 -6.48 -40.61 5.48
CA GLU A 42 -6.35 -41.64 6.52
C GLU A 42 -5.27 -41.27 7.56
N GLU A 43 -5.20 -42.01 8.67
CA GLU A 43 -4.24 -41.71 9.76
C GLU A 43 -2.78 -41.84 9.27
N GLU A 44 -2.54 -42.73 8.31
CA GLU A 44 -1.27 -42.98 7.65
C GLU A 44 -0.79 -41.75 6.85
N ASP A 45 -1.70 -41.02 6.20
CA ASP A 45 -1.36 -39.82 5.40
C ASP A 45 -0.77 -38.69 6.26
N PHE A 46 -1.20 -38.60 7.51
CA PHE A 46 -0.68 -37.63 8.47
C PHE A 46 0.60 -38.13 9.14
N THR A 47 0.80 -39.44 9.23
CA THR A 47 1.98 -40.02 9.87
C THR A 47 3.26 -39.66 9.11
N ASP A 48 3.23 -39.75 7.78
CA ASP A 48 4.36 -39.37 6.92
C ASP A 48 4.65 -37.86 6.98
N LEU A 49 3.61 -37.02 7.09
CA LEU A 49 3.74 -35.57 7.22
C LEU A 49 4.53 -35.20 8.50
N PHE A 50 4.13 -35.76 9.63
CA PHE A 50 4.82 -35.51 10.90
C PHE A 50 6.21 -36.13 10.99
N GLU A 51 6.50 -37.18 10.21
CA GLU A 51 7.83 -37.78 10.14
C GLU A 51 8.81 -36.97 9.30
N ASN A 52 8.37 -36.39 8.19
CA ASN A 52 9.22 -35.53 7.37
C ASN A 52 9.56 -34.21 8.13
N ASP A 53 8.62 -33.71 8.94
CA ASP A 53 8.78 -32.52 9.79
C ASP A 53 9.66 -32.74 11.06
N LYS A 54 10.06 -33.98 11.35
CA LYS A 54 11.02 -34.26 12.44
C LYS A 54 12.46 -33.91 12.07
N LYS A 55 12.75 -33.62 10.80
CA LYS A 55 14.09 -33.16 10.40
C LYS A 55 14.41 -31.84 11.13
N PRO A 56 15.59 -31.72 11.74
CA PRO A 56 16.03 -30.44 12.27
C PRO A 56 16.13 -29.45 11.11
N LEU A 57 15.48 -28.28 11.26
CA LEU A 57 15.69 -27.14 10.36
C LEU A 57 17.19 -26.91 10.21
N MET A 58 17.67 -26.93 8.98
CA MET A 58 19.06 -26.63 8.67
C MET A 58 19.27 -25.11 8.67
N ASN A 59 20.53 -24.69 8.76
CA ASN A 59 20.85 -23.26 8.75
C ASN A 59 20.42 -22.60 7.42
N GLU A 60 20.48 -23.33 6.32
CA GLU A 60 19.97 -22.92 5.01
C GLU A 60 18.47 -22.63 5.03
N ASP A 61 17.65 -23.48 5.67
CA ASP A 61 16.20 -23.27 5.81
C ASP A 61 15.89 -22.03 6.67
N LEU A 62 16.73 -21.77 7.68
CA LEU A 62 16.62 -20.60 8.55
C LEU A 62 16.97 -19.30 7.81
N ILE A 63 17.96 -19.36 6.92
CA ILE A 63 18.33 -18.24 6.04
C ILE A 63 17.21 -17.97 5.04
N GLU A 64 16.63 -19.01 4.43
CA GLU A 64 15.51 -18.86 3.48
C GLU A 64 14.26 -18.25 4.15
N LEU A 65 13.93 -18.67 5.37
CA LEU A 65 12.86 -18.06 6.17
C LEU A 65 13.13 -16.59 6.51
N HIS A 66 14.36 -16.26 6.89
CA HIS A 66 14.76 -14.88 7.17
C HIS A 66 14.72 -14.02 5.90
N GLU A 67 15.11 -14.56 4.75
CA GLU A 67 15.00 -13.89 3.46
C GLU A 67 13.55 -13.68 3.03
N GLN A 68 12.66 -14.67 3.23
CA GLN A 68 11.22 -14.50 2.97
C GLN A 68 10.60 -13.45 3.89
N GLN A 69 10.94 -13.46 5.19
CA GLN A 69 10.46 -12.46 6.14
C GLN A 69 10.92 -11.05 5.76
N ASN A 70 12.18 -10.88 5.36
CA ASN A 70 12.69 -9.59 4.89
C ASN A 70 12.07 -9.15 3.56
N LYS A 71 11.67 -10.09 2.70
CA LYS A 71 11.01 -9.80 1.42
C LYS A 71 9.56 -9.38 1.59
N GLU A 72 8.90 -9.83 2.66
CA GLU A 72 7.55 -9.38 3.04
C GLU A 72 7.59 -8.02 3.79
N GLU A 73 8.72 -7.70 4.43
CA GLU A 73 8.98 -6.41 5.10
C GLU A 73 9.59 -5.35 4.17
N GLU A 74 10.02 -5.71 2.95
CA GLU A 74 10.42 -4.79 1.88
C GLU A 74 9.20 -4.16 1.17
N VAL A 75 8.26 -3.63 1.94
CA VAL A 75 7.45 -2.52 1.44
C VAL A 75 8.34 -1.29 1.53
N GLU A 76 8.98 -0.93 0.41
CA GLU A 76 9.58 0.38 0.25
C GLU A 76 8.58 1.42 0.80
N PRO A 77 8.92 2.21 1.84
CA PRO A 77 7.97 3.14 2.42
C PRO A 77 7.53 4.08 1.31
N GLU A 78 6.24 4.01 0.96
CA GLU A 78 5.65 4.83 -0.10
C GLU A 78 6.16 6.27 0.10
N PRO A 79 6.92 6.85 -0.85
CA PRO A 79 7.69 8.05 -0.59
C PRO A 79 6.75 9.11 -0.04
N HIS A 80 7.04 9.65 1.16
CA HIS A 80 6.16 10.59 1.86
C HIS A 80 5.91 11.84 1.02
N HIS A 81 4.92 11.78 0.12
CA HIS A 81 4.66 12.82 -0.86
C HIS A 81 3.39 13.58 -0.52
N PHE A 82 3.49 14.90 -0.52
CA PHE A 82 2.34 15.79 -0.37
C PHE A 82 1.43 15.68 -1.60
N THR A 83 0.29 14.98 -1.48
CA THR A 83 -0.77 15.04 -2.50
C THR A 83 -1.71 16.20 -2.19
N ILE A 84 -2.23 16.86 -3.23
CA ILE A 84 -3.17 17.99 -3.08
C ILE A 84 -4.37 17.56 -2.22
N LYS A 85 -4.92 16.37 -2.48
CA LYS A 85 -6.06 15.81 -1.74
C LYS A 85 -5.74 15.60 -0.25
N LYS A 86 -4.65 14.89 0.08
CA LYS A 86 -4.25 14.63 1.49
C LYS A 86 -3.95 15.95 2.22
N MET A 87 -3.29 16.92 1.57
CA MET A 87 -3.04 18.24 2.16
C MET A 87 -4.33 19.02 2.44
N GLN A 88 -5.27 19.08 1.50
CA GLN A 88 -6.56 19.74 1.68
C GLN A 88 -7.35 19.12 2.84
N GLN A 89 -7.35 17.79 2.94
CA GLN A 89 -7.97 17.07 4.05
C GLN A 89 -7.31 17.43 5.39
N ALA A 90 -5.98 17.44 5.47
CA ALA A 90 -5.26 17.81 6.68
C ALA A 90 -5.59 19.24 7.14
N PHE A 91 -5.62 20.21 6.20
CA PHE A 91 -6.02 21.58 6.51
C PHE A 91 -7.48 21.68 6.99
N ALA A 92 -8.39 20.88 6.44
CA ALA A 92 -9.77 20.83 6.89
C ALA A 92 -9.87 20.31 8.33
N CYS A 93 -9.13 19.25 8.68
CA CYS A 93 -9.06 18.73 10.05
C CYS A 93 -8.53 19.77 11.04
N ILE A 94 -7.45 20.47 10.68
CA ILE A 94 -6.89 21.53 11.53
C ILE A 94 -7.89 22.67 11.74
N LYS A 95 -8.56 23.13 10.67
CA LYS A 95 -9.57 24.18 10.76
C LYS A 95 -10.74 23.77 11.65
N ASN A 96 -11.20 22.52 11.54
CA ASN A 96 -12.26 21.99 12.40
C ASN A 96 -11.83 21.98 13.87
N GLY A 97 -10.63 21.47 14.17
CA GLY A 97 -10.09 21.46 15.54
C GLY A 97 -9.95 22.87 16.12
N LEU A 98 -9.43 23.83 15.34
CA LEU A 98 -9.33 25.22 15.77
C LEU A 98 -10.69 25.84 16.05
N SER A 99 -11.71 25.55 15.24
CA SER A 99 -13.08 26.04 15.49
C SER A 99 -13.67 25.47 16.79
N MET A 100 -13.36 24.22 17.13
CA MET A 100 -13.78 23.67 18.42
C MET A 100 -13.16 24.45 19.59
N PHE A 101 -11.86 24.76 19.52
CA PHE A 101 -11.20 25.57 20.54
C PHE A 101 -11.76 26.99 20.61
N GLU A 102 -12.06 27.62 19.47
CA GLU A 102 -12.70 28.94 19.41
C GLU A 102 -14.01 29.00 20.19
N ASN A 103 -14.84 27.96 20.05
CA ASN A 103 -16.15 27.89 20.70
C ASN A 103 -16.05 27.58 22.21
N MET A 104 -14.97 26.92 22.64
CA MET A 104 -14.76 26.53 24.04
C MET A 104 -13.97 27.59 24.83
N ASP A 105 -13.17 28.43 24.16
CA ASP A 105 -12.28 29.38 24.81
C ASP A 105 -13.04 30.64 25.25
N PRO A 106 -13.17 30.92 26.56
CA PRO A 106 -13.78 32.15 27.05
C PRO A 106 -12.94 33.40 26.73
N ASN A 107 -11.67 33.24 26.36
CA ASN A 107 -10.73 34.32 26.09
C ASN A 107 -10.37 34.39 24.58
N ALA A 108 -11.13 35.21 23.85
CA ALA A 108 -10.91 35.42 22.41
C ALA A 108 -9.52 35.97 22.05
N GLN A 109 -8.85 36.72 22.95
CA GLN A 109 -7.50 37.22 22.68
C GLN A 109 -6.45 36.10 22.73
N TYR A 110 -6.61 35.16 23.65
CA TYR A 110 -5.75 34.00 23.77
C TYR A 110 -5.88 33.10 22.53
N PHE A 111 -7.10 32.80 22.13
CA PHE A 111 -7.39 32.08 20.89
C PHE A 111 -6.77 32.76 19.66
N SER A 112 -6.94 34.08 19.51
CA SER A 112 -6.38 34.84 18.38
C SER A 112 -4.85 34.71 18.27
N LYS A 113 -4.14 34.71 19.42
CA LYS A 113 -2.69 34.52 19.47
C LYS A 113 -2.28 33.10 19.02
N ILE A 114 -2.99 32.08 19.47
CA ILE A 114 -2.77 30.69 19.04
C ILE A 114 -3.06 30.54 17.55
N MET A 115 -4.20 31.04 17.08
CA MET A 115 -4.61 31.02 15.68
C MET A 115 -3.55 31.66 14.78
N GLY A 116 -3.01 32.82 15.18
CA GLY A 116 -1.93 33.49 14.47
C GLY A 116 -0.63 32.67 14.44
N THR A 117 -0.35 31.92 15.50
CA THR A 117 0.83 31.04 15.59
C THR A 117 0.66 29.81 14.68
N CYS A 118 -0.50 29.17 14.70
CA CYS A 118 -0.84 28.07 13.79
C CYS A 118 -0.73 28.49 12.32
N HIS A 119 -1.27 29.65 11.94
CA HIS A 119 -1.14 30.17 10.58
C HIS A 119 0.32 30.35 10.15
N LYS A 120 1.17 30.91 11.03
CA LYS A 120 2.60 31.06 10.77
C LYS A 120 3.30 29.71 10.59
N ALA A 121 3.01 28.75 11.47
CA ALA A 121 3.59 27.41 11.40
C ALA A 121 3.16 26.65 10.12
N LEU A 122 1.95 26.91 9.62
CA LEU A 122 1.40 26.26 8.43
C LEU A 122 1.78 26.92 7.11
N ALA A 123 2.33 28.14 7.14
CA ALA A 123 2.68 28.89 5.93
C ALA A 123 3.55 28.11 4.93
N PRO A 124 4.59 27.34 5.34
CA PRO A 124 5.38 26.55 4.39
C PRO A 124 4.56 25.52 3.61
N TYR A 125 3.59 24.88 4.26
CA TYR A 125 2.72 23.89 3.63
C TYR A 125 1.72 24.53 2.66
N ILE A 126 1.24 25.74 2.96
CA ILE A 126 0.38 26.50 2.03
C ILE A 126 1.13 26.78 0.72
N VAL A 127 2.40 27.19 0.80
CA VAL A 127 3.25 27.43 -0.38
C VAL A 127 3.41 26.16 -1.23
N ILE A 128 3.64 25.01 -0.58
CA ILE A 128 3.73 23.71 -1.27
C ILE A 128 2.42 23.39 -2.00
N LEU A 129 1.28 23.54 -1.34
CA LEU A 129 -0.02 23.25 -1.92
C LEU A 129 -0.29 24.11 -3.17
N GLU A 130 -0.02 25.41 -3.08
CA GLU A 130 -0.23 26.35 -4.20
C GLU A 130 0.71 26.06 -5.37
N LYS A 131 1.98 25.71 -5.11
CA LYS A 131 2.90 25.27 -6.16
C LYS A 131 2.36 24.05 -6.90
N LYS A 132 1.87 23.04 -6.17
CA LYS A 132 1.33 21.81 -6.79
C LYS A 132 0.07 22.09 -7.61
N LYS A 133 -0.85 22.95 -7.14
CA LYS A 133 -2.03 23.34 -7.91
C LYS A 133 -1.66 24.01 -9.23
N LYS A 134 -0.68 24.92 -9.22
CA LYS A 134 -0.18 25.59 -10.44
C LYS A 134 0.44 24.60 -11.42
N THR A 135 1.22 23.63 -10.94
CA THR A 135 1.78 22.58 -11.80
C THR A 135 0.69 21.78 -12.48
N VAL A 136 -0.32 21.29 -11.74
CA VAL A 136 -1.43 20.51 -12.31
C VAL A 136 -2.22 21.32 -13.33
N GLN A 137 -2.53 22.59 -13.02
CA GLN A 137 -3.22 23.49 -13.96
C GLN A 137 -2.39 23.76 -15.22
N GLY A 138 -1.07 23.95 -15.08
CA GLY A 138 -0.16 24.15 -16.20
C GLY A 138 -0.12 22.95 -17.14
N THR A 139 0.01 21.73 -16.58
CA THR A 139 -0.03 20.48 -17.36
C THR A 139 -1.36 20.33 -18.08
N LEU A 140 -2.47 20.58 -17.40
CA LEU A 140 -3.81 20.46 -17.98
C LEU A 140 -4.02 21.46 -19.14
N ASN A 141 -3.66 22.73 -18.95
CA ASN A 141 -3.74 23.76 -19.98
C ASN A 141 -2.87 23.43 -21.20
N TRP A 142 -1.68 22.88 -20.97
CA TRP A 142 -0.80 22.41 -22.04
C TRP A 142 -1.46 21.29 -22.87
N SER A 143 -1.99 20.26 -22.20
CA SER A 143 -2.68 19.15 -22.88
C SER A 143 -3.87 19.63 -23.71
N PHE A 144 -4.68 20.55 -23.19
CA PHE A 144 -5.78 21.14 -23.95
C PHE A 144 -5.32 21.95 -25.17
N LYS A 145 -4.16 22.61 -25.09
CA LYS A 145 -3.59 23.35 -26.22
C LYS A 145 -3.12 22.43 -27.34
N CYS A 146 -2.49 21.30 -27.00
CA CYS A 146 -2.08 20.30 -27.98
C CYS A 146 -3.28 19.70 -28.73
N ILE A 147 -4.38 19.40 -28.02
CA ILE A 147 -5.59 18.86 -28.63
C ILE A 147 -6.17 19.83 -29.68
N LYS A 148 -6.19 21.14 -29.38
CA LYS A 148 -6.67 22.17 -30.32
C LYS A 148 -5.76 22.38 -31.54
N GLN A 149 -4.47 22.07 -31.43
CA GLN A 149 -3.53 22.18 -32.56
C GLN A 149 -3.65 21.02 -33.56
N GLN A 150 -4.28 19.91 -33.18
CA GLN A 150 -4.46 18.74 -34.02
C GLN A 150 -5.72 18.80 -34.90
N GLU A 151 -6.62 19.76 -34.69
CA GLU A 151 -7.88 19.94 -35.44
C GLU A 151 -7.78 20.86 -36.68
N GLN A 152 -6.58 21.29 -37.10
CA GLN A 152 -6.37 21.98 -38.37
C GLN A 152 -5.59 21.10 -39.35
N PRO A 153 -6.24 20.41 -40.29
CA PRO A 153 -5.55 19.78 -41.41
C PRO A 153 -5.48 20.73 -42.61
N GLU A 154 -4.24 20.93 -43.05
CA GLU A 154 -3.78 20.90 -44.45
C GLU A 154 -4.77 21.33 -45.55
N SER A 155 -4.59 22.55 -46.05
CA SER A 155 -4.95 22.92 -47.42
C SER A 155 -3.71 23.49 -48.11
N ALA A 156 -2.88 22.61 -48.66
CA ALA A 156 -1.96 22.94 -49.74
C ALA A 156 -1.48 21.65 -50.40
N VAL A 157 -2.22 21.20 -51.41
CA VAL A 157 -1.61 20.43 -52.51
C VAL A 157 -1.99 21.16 -53.79
N ASP A 158 -1.07 22.01 -54.20
CA ASP A 158 -0.96 22.52 -55.56
C ASP A 158 -0.21 21.44 -56.35
N VAL A 159 -0.86 20.80 -57.33
CA VAL A 159 -0.19 20.04 -58.38
C VAL A 159 -0.82 20.43 -59.71
N ASP A 160 0.03 21.14 -60.43
CA ASP A 160 -0.05 21.63 -61.79
C ASP A 160 -0.19 20.51 -62.85
N ASP A 161 -0.88 20.89 -63.93
CA ASP A 161 -0.79 20.44 -65.32
C ASP A 161 -1.03 18.98 -65.74
N SER A 162 -2.11 18.76 -66.51
CA SER A 162 -2.02 18.13 -67.84
C SER A 162 -3.42 18.05 -68.48
N GLN A 163 -3.70 18.98 -69.39
CA GLN A 163 -4.80 18.90 -70.34
C GLN A 163 -4.29 18.39 -71.70
N PRO A 164 -5.01 17.46 -72.36
CA PRO A 164 -5.05 17.49 -73.81
C PRO A 164 -6.47 17.41 -74.39
N SER A 165 -6.70 18.24 -75.40
CA SER A 165 -7.87 18.32 -76.27
C SER A 165 -8.17 17.04 -77.07
N THR A 166 -9.44 16.82 -77.41
CA THR A 166 -10.05 16.82 -78.78
C THR A 166 -11.56 16.55 -78.62
N SER A 167 -12.50 17.39 -79.08
CA SER A 167 -12.99 17.73 -80.44
C SER A 167 -13.99 16.73 -81.06
N ALA A 168 -15.11 17.30 -81.54
CA ALA A 168 -16.22 16.78 -82.38
C ALA A 168 -17.20 15.80 -81.69
N MET A 169 -18.53 15.98 -81.77
CA MET A 169 -19.38 16.43 -82.89
C MET A 169 -20.66 17.12 -82.38
#